data_AF-A0A1I1D2A5-F1
#
_entry.id   AF-A0A1I1D2A5-F1
#
_cell.length_a   1.000
_cell.length_b   1.000
_cell.length_c   1.000
_cell.angle_alpha   90.00
_cell.angle_beta   90.00
_cell.angle_gamma   90.00
#
_symmetry.space_group_name_H-M   'P 1'
#
loop_
_entity.id
_entity.type
_entity.pdbx_description
1 polymer ?
#
loop_
_entity_poly.entity_id
_entity_poly.type
_entity_poly.pdbx_seq_one_letter_code
_entity_poly.pdbx_strand_id
1 'polypeptide(L)'
;MLPREQWEQFEHSILCEKAAFSDSSAGRERPEEKCPIRSEYRRDRDRILHCNSFRRLKHKTQVFLSPAGDHYRTRLTHTLEVSQIAGTIARALRLNEDLTEAIALGHDLGHTPFGHAGERMLNELSPCGFHHYEQSLRVVDKLERGGEGLNLTHEVRDGILKHTNSVAKTYEGYAVRFADVIAYINHDIDDSIRAGILREEDIPSKITSVLGHDKSSRITTLVSSLIECGLSGEAGDEDSLKMTPEVETAYKALHRFMFDSVYTNPACKSEERKAQDMIAYLYKYYTDHLERLPAMYMNLAYHYGIDMAVCDYISGMTDVFAVETFKELFIPAAWMIK
;
A
#
# COMPACT_ATOMS: atom_id res chain seq x y z
N MET A 1 1.05 28.75 24.77
CA MET A 1 1.58 27.64 23.98
C MET A 1 0.43 26.69 23.71
N LEU A 2 0.12 26.47 22.44
CA LEU A 2 -0.97 25.59 22.02
C LEU A 2 -0.58 24.12 22.27
N PRO A 3 -1.54 23.19 22.44
CA PRO A 3 -1.22 21.77 22.61
C PRO A 3 -0.35 21.19 21.48
N ARG A 4 -0.53 21.64 20.23
CA ARG A 4 0.36 21.27 19.12
C ARG A 4 1.81 21.67 19.40
N GLU A 5 2.05 22.92 19.80
CA GLU A 5 3.39 23.47 20.03
C GLU A 5 4.10 22.76 21.18
N GLN A 6 3.35 22.36 22.21
CA GLN A 6 3.89 21.53 23.30
C GLN A 6 4.34 20.17 22.78
N TRP A 7 3.55 19.54 21.89
CA TRP A 7 3.92 18.26 21.28
C TRP A 7 5.14 18.39 20.37
N GLU A 8 5.19 19.43 19.53
CA GLU A 8 6.35 19.76 18.68
C GLU A 8 7.63 19.86 19.54
N GLN A 9 7.56 20.48 20.74
CA GLN A 9 8.70 20.52 21.68
C GLN A 9 9.04 19.16 22.30
N PHE A 10 8.04 18.32 22.59
CA PHE A 10 8.30 16.96 23.05
C PHE A 10 9.00 16.12 21.99
N GLU A 11 8.66 16.28 20.71
CA GLU A 11 9.35 15.60 19.60
C GLU A 11 10.87 15.83 19.67
N HIS A 12 11.32 17.08 19.84
CA HIS A 12 12.75 17.43 20.02
C HIS A 12 13.42 16.80 21.25
N SER A 13 12.64 16.40 22.25
CA SER A 13 13.16 15.78 23.47
C SER A 13 13.20 14.24 23.37
N ILE A 14 12.31 13.64 22.58
CA ILE A 14 12.10 12.19 22.55
C ILE A 14 12.59 11.51 21.27
N LEU A 15 12.59 12.21 20.13
CA LEU A 15 13.05 11.65 18.86
C LEU A 15 14.57 11.72 18.75
N CYS A 16 15.15 10.92 17.85
CA CYS A 16 16.55 11.08 17.46
C CYS A 16 16.72 12.29 16.54
N GLU A 17 17.93 12.84 16.45
CA GLU A 17 18.23 14.02 15.61
C GLU A 17 17.97 13.78 14.11
N LYS A 18 17.96 12.52 13.69
CA LYS A 18 17.70 12.09 12.31
C LYS A 18 16.22 11.96 11.97
N ALA A 19 15.32 12.01 12.96
CA ALA A 19 13.89 11.87 12.73
C ALA A 19 13.31 13.10 12.02
N ALA A 20 12.17 12.91 11.36
CA ALA A 20 11.42 14.02 10.80
C ALA A 20 10.61 14.73 11.90
N PHE A 21 10.97 15.97 12.22
CA PHE A 21 10.23 16.80 13.18
C PHE A 21 9.03 17.46 12.50
N SER A 22 7.88 17.48 13.17
CA SER A 22 6.64 18.00 12.57
C SER A 22 6.63 19.53 12.43
N ASP A 23 7.39 20.25 13.27
CA ASP A 23 7.56 21.70 13.17
C ASP A 23 8.48 22.13 12.03
N SER A 24 9.29 21.19 11.54
CA SER A 24 10.29 21.36 10.47
C SER A 24 9.80 20.79 9.13
N SER A 25 8.52 20.40 9.04
CA SER A 25 7.90 19.93 7.79
C SER A 25 8.00 20.98 6.69
N ALA A 26 8.26 20.53 5.46
CA ALA A 26 8.18 21.34 4.24
C ALA A 26 6.75 21.84 3.96
N GLY A 27 5.77 21.38 4.73
CA GLY A 27 4.39 21.83 4.68
C GLY A 27 3.59 21.12 3.59
N ARG A 28 2.58 21.83 3.08
CA ARG A 28 1.58 21.29 2.14
C ARG A 28 1.57 22.14 0.88
N GLU A 29 1.17 21.53 -0.22
CA GLU A 29 1.05 22.22 -1.52
C GLU A 29 0.07 23.40 -1.45
N ARG A 30 -1.08 23.22 -0.78
CA ARG A 30 -2.01 24.31 -0.50
C ARG A 30 -1.83 24.77 0.95
N PRO A 31 -1.45 26.03 1.20
CA PRO A 31 -1.32 26.56 2.55
C PRO A 31 -2.64 26.45 3.32
N GLU A 32 -2.55 26.02 4.57
CA GLU A 32 -3.69 25.93 5.48
C GLU A 32 -3.27 26.34 6.88
N GLU A 33 -4.24 26.82 7.66
CA GLU A 33 -3.97 27.16 9.05
C GLU A 33 -3.55 25.92 9.84
N LYS A 34 -2.54 26.14 10.67
CA LYS A 34 -1.85 25.15 11.49
C LYS A 34 -2.77 24.77 12.66
N CYS A 35 -3.10 23.48 12.82
CA CYS A 35 -4.09 23.05 13.83
C CYS A 35 -3.62 23.40 15.26
N PRO A 36 -4.49 23.89 16.16
CA PRO A 36 -4.08 24.21 17.53
C PRO A 36 -3.75 22.97 18.38
N ILE A 37 -4.23 21.78 17.99
CA ILE A 37 -4.13 20.56 18.82
C ILE A 37 -3.18 19.52 18.21
N ARG A 38 -3.27 19.27 16.91
CA ARG A 38 -2.57 18.16 16.24
C ARG A 38 -1.38 18.67 15.43
N SER A 39 -0.27 17.94 15.48
CA SER A 39 0.87 18.13 14.56
C SER A 39 0.45 17.86 13.11
N GLU A 40 1.26 18.33 12.16
CA GLU A 40 0.95 18.19 10.74
C GLU A 40 0.82 16.71 10.31
N TYR A 41 1.67 15.82 10.81
CA TYR A 41 1.60 14.38 10.51
C TYR A 41 0.39 13.69 11.14
N ARG A 42 -0.02 14.07 12.35
CA ARG A 42 -1.28 13.59 12.96
C ARG A 42 -2.50 13.96 12.13
N ARG A 43 -2.52 15.19 11.59
CA ARG A 43 -3.60 15.62 10.70
C ARG A 43 -3.64 14.78 9.43
N ASP A 44 -2.48 14.43 8.88
CA ASP A 44 -2.39 13.61 7.68
C ASP A 44 -2.89 12.19 7.90
N ARG A 45 -2.44 11.56 8.98
CA ARG A 45 -2.95 10.26 9.41
C ARG A 45 -4.48 10.28 9.51
N ASP A 46 -5.04 11.26 10.21
CA ASP A 46 -6.48 11.33 10.41
C ASP A 46 -7.24 11.58 9.07
N ARG A 47 -6.66 12.36 8.15
CA ARG A 47 -7.22 12.56 6.80
C ARG A 47 -7.26 11.28 6.00
N ILE A 48 -6.18 10.49 6.04
CA ILE A 48 -6.08 9.20 5.36
C ILE A 48 -7.09 8.22 5.95
N LEU A 49 -7.12 8.08 7.28
CA LEU A 49 -8.02 7.15 7.98
C LEU A 49 -9.50 7.38 7.66
N HIS A 50 -9.90 8.63 7.41
CA HIS A 50 -11.28 9.00 7.12
C HIS A 50 -11.62 9.12 5.62
N CYS A 51 -10.66 8.87 4.72
CA CYS A 51 -10.88 8.96 3.28
C CYS A 51 -11.68 7.75 2.75
N ASN A 52 -12.30 7.90 1.58
CA ASN A 52 -13.12 6.82 1.03
C ASN A 52 -12.26 5.66 0.52
N SER A 53 -11.10 5.95 -0.07
CA SER A 53 -10.17 4.92 -0.56
C SER A 53 -9.66 4.02 0.56
N PHE A 54 -9.39 4.56 1.76
CA PHE A 54 -9.01 3.75 2.92
C PHE A 54 -10.14 2.80 3.35
N ARG A 55 -11.39 3.27 3.38
CA ARG A 55 -12.56 2.40 3.68
C ARG A 55 -12.70 1.25 2.66
N ARG A 56 -12.38 1.51 1.39
CA ARG A 56 -12.46 0.51 0.31
C ARG A 56 -11.43 -0.61 0.44
N LEU A 57 -10.32 -0.39 1.15
CA LEU A 57 -9.31 -1.43 1.40
C LEU A 57 -9.90 -2.67 2.10
N LYS A 58 -10.99 -2.52 2.87
CA LYS A 58 -11.73 -3.62 3.48
C LYS A 58 -12.31 -4.60 2.45
N HIS A 59 -12.57 -4.13 1.23
CA HIS A 59 -13.26 -4.86 0.18
C HIS A 59 -12.38 -5.09 -1.06
N LYS A 60 -11.07 -5.05 -0.88
CA LYS A 60 -10.05 -5.36 -1.89
C LYS A 60 -9.18 -6.52 -1.41
N THR A 61 -8.98 -7.50 -2.27
CA THR A 61 -8.08 -8.64 -2.03
C THR A 61 -6.60 -8.22 -2.10
N GLN A 62 -5.75 -8.90 -1.32
CA GLN A 62 -4.31 -8.64 -1.29
C GLN A 62 -3.58 -9.39 -2.42
N VAL A 63 -3.76 -10.72 -2.51
CA VAL A 63 -3.01 -11.61 -3.44
C VAL A 63 -3.87 -12.67 -4.13
N PHE A 64 -4.67 -13.42 -3.40
CA PHE A 64 -5.50 -14.48 -4.00
C PHE A 64 -6.91 -13.98 -4.30
N LEU A 65 -7.42 -14.33 -5.48
CA LEU A 65 -8.84 -14.18 -5.85
C LEU A 65 -9.68 -15.10 -4.96
N SER A 66 -9.99 -14.60 -3.77
CA SER A 66 -10.87 -15.12 -2.73
C SER A 66 -11.06 -16.64 -2.70
N PRO A 67 -10.34 -17.39 -1.84
CA PRO A 67 -10.87 -18.67 -1.37
C PRO A 67 -12.11 -18.40 -0.50
N ALA A 68 -13.15 -19.21 -0.64
CA ALA A 68 -14.37 -19.10 0.16
C ALA A 68 -14.06 -19.28 1.66
N GLY A 69 -14.42 -18.30 2.50
CA GLY A 69 -14.31 -18.37 3.97
C GLY A 69 -14.38 -17.01 4.66
N ASP A 70 -14.54 -16.99 5.99
CA ASP A 70 -14.76 -15.75 6.79
C ASP A 70 -13.47 -15.05 7.24
N HIS A 71 -12.30 -15.65 7.01
CA HIS A 71 -11.00 -15.19 7.55
C HIS A 71 -9.96 -14.82 6.48
N TYR A 72 -10.41 -14.42 5.29
CA TYR A 72 -9.50 -13.98 4.22
C TYR A 72 -8.88 -12.62 4.54
N ARG A 73 -7.61 -12.44 4.15
CA ARG A 73 -6.89 -11.18 4.28
C ARG A 73 -7.41 -10.18 3.24
N THR A 74 -7.53 -8.93 3.67
CA THR A 74 -7.87 -7.79 2.82
C THR A 74 -6.69 -6.83 2.78
N ARG A 75 -6.70 -5.90 1.82
CA ARG A 75 -5.74 -4.78 1.81
C ARG A 75 -5.74 -4.04 3.14
N LEU A 76 -6.90 -3.84 3.77
CA LEU A 76 -6.97 -3.17 5.07
C LEU A 76 -6.20 -3.91 6.16
N THR A 77 -6.36 -5.24 6.26
CA THR A 77 -5.59 -6.02 7.25
C THR A 77 -4.10 -5.98 6.98
N HIS A 78 -3.69 -5.96 5.71
CA HIS A 78 -2.30 -5.81 5.34
C HIS A 78 -1.76 -4.44 5.76
N THR A 79 -2.44 -3.35 5.39
CA THR A 79 -2.09 -1.99 5.78
C THR A 79 -1.96 -1.80 7.30
N LEU A 80 -2.82 -2.45 8.08
CA LEU A 80 -2.73 -2.41 9.55
C LEU A 80 -1.52 -3.17 10.09
N GLU A 81 -1.15 -4.31 9.49
CA GLU A 81 0.07 -5.03 9.85
C GLU A 81 1.33 -4.23 9.48
N VAL A 82 1.35 -3.59 8.30
CA VAL A 82 2.44 -2.69 7.88
C VAL A 82 2.59 -1.54 8.87
N SER A 83 1.48 -0.87 9.24
CA SER A 83 1.50 0.21 10.23
C SER A 83 2.04 -0.25 11.58
N GLN A 84 1.64 -1.45 12.04
CA GLN A 84 2.12 -2.01 13.30
C GLN A 84 3.63 -2.31 13.27
N ILE A 85 4.13 -2.95 12.20
CA ILE A 85 5.55 -3.27 12.02
C ILE A 85 6.38 -1.98 11.90
N ALA A 86 5.94 -1.04 11.06
CA ALA A 86 6.61 0.24 10.86
C ALA A 86 6.67 1.04 12.16
N GLY A 87 5.58 1.09 12.93
CA GLY A 87 5.54 1.75 14.24
C GLY A 87 6.50 1.09 15.25
N THR A 88 6.67 -0.23 15.22
CA THR A 88 7.68 -0.92 16.05
C THR A 88 9.10 -0.51 15.67
N ILE A 89 9.42 -0.47 14.38
CA ILE A 89 10.73 -0.01 13.88
C ILE A 89 10.96 1.45 14.28
N ALA A 90 9.99 2.32 14.02
CA ALA A 90 10.08 3.75 14.30
C ALA A 90 10.28 4.04 15.79
N ARG A 91 9.49 3.42 16.67
CA ARG A 91 9.65 3.60 18.13
C ARG A 91 11.01 3.13 18.63
N ALA A 92 11.49 1.98 18.16
CA ALA A 92 12.79 1.46 18.56
C ALA A 92 13.96 2.36 18.11
N LEU A 93 13.83 2.95 16.93
CA LEU A 93 14.84 3.87 16.37
C LEU A 93 14.60 5.34 16.75
N ARG A 94 13.59 5.64 17.59
CA ARG A 94 13.17 7.00 17.98
C ARG A 94 12.89 7.91 16.78
N LEU A 95 12.23 7.37 15.75
CA LEU A 95 11.71 8.10 14.59
C LEU A 95 10.29 8.62 14.85
N ASN A 96 9.78 9.50 13.99
CA ASN A 96 8.45 10.07 14.12
C ASN A 96 7.35 9.03 13.79
N GLU A 97 6.68 8.55 14.84
CA GLU A 97 5.64 7.53 14.73
C GLU A 97 4.41 8.04 13.96
N ASP A 98 4.01 9.29 14.14
CA ASP A 98 2.83 9.85 13.46
C ASP A 98 3.07 9.98 11.94
N LEU A 99 4.29 10.33 11.52
CA LEU A 99 4.68 10.33 10.10
C LEU A 99 4.71 8.90 9.55
N THR A 100 5.35 7.99 10.27
CA THR A 100 5.46 6.57 9.89
C THR A 100 4.08 5.94 9.70
N GLU A 101 3.17 6.16 10.65
CA GLU A 101 1.80 5.67 10.60
C GLU A 101 1.02 6.31 9.45
N ALA A 102 1.13 7.62 9.24
CA ALA A 102 0.46 8.28 8.11
C ALA A 102 0.90 7.70 6.75
N ILE A 103 2.19 7.48 6.55
CA ILE A 103 2.72 6.86 5.33
C ILE A 103 2.21 5.42 5.20
N ALA A 104 2.33 4.62 6.27
CA ALA A 104 1.89 3.23 6.28
C ALA A 104 0.39 3.10 5.98
N LEU A 105 -0.49 3.96 6.50
CA LEU A 105 -1.91 3.92 6.18
C LEU A 105 -2.22 4.39 4.75
N GLY A 106 -1.35 5.20 4.15
CA GLY A 106 -1.55 5.80 2.84
C GLY A 106 -0.93 5.03 1.66
N HIS A 107 0.04 4.15 1.90
CA HIS A 107 0.84 3.54 0.83
C HIS A 107 0.00 2.73 -0.18
N ASP A 108 -1.07 2.11 0.30
CA ASP A 108 -1.86 1.11 -0.44
C ASP A 108 -3.20 1.64 -0.99
N LEU A 109 -3.46 2.94 -0.90
CA LEU A 109 -4.74 3.55 -1.29
C LEU A 109 -5.09 3.40 -2.77
N GLY A 110 -4.09 3.32 -3.64
CA GLY A 110 -4.20 3.29 -5.10
C GLY A 110 -4.35 1.89 -5.70
N HIS A 111 -4.34 0.83 -4.87
CA HIS A 111 -4.42 -0.52 -5.39
C HIS A 111 -5.72 -0.77 -6.16
N THR A 112 -5.60 -1.44 -7.31
CA THR A 112 -6.71 -1.87 -8.13
C THR A 112 -7.56 -2.95 -7.45
N PRO A 113 -8.82 -3.16 -7.90
CA PRO A 113 -9.49 -4.42 -7.67
C PRO A 113 -8.60 -5.60 -8.09
N PHE A 114 -8.71 -6.72 -7.38
CA PHE A 114 -7.97 -7.96 -7.68
C PHE A 114 -6.44 -7.84 -7.59
N GLY A 115 -5.93 -6.89 -6.81
CA GLY A 115 -4.50 -6.75 -6.53
C GLY A 115 -3.65 -6.61 -7.80
N HIS A 116 -2.53 -7.34 -7.86
CA HIS A 116 -1.57 -7.26 -8.97
C HIS A 116 -2.15 -7.63 -10.34
N ALA A 117 -3.21 -8.45 -10.38
CA ALA A 117 -3.86 -8.81 -11.63
C ALA A 117 -4.45 -7.58 -12.33
N GLY A 118 -5.17 -6.75 -11.56
CA GLY A 118 -5.76 -5.50 -12.03
C GLY A 118 -4.69 -4.46 -12.39
N GLU A 119 -3.63 -4.36 -11.58
CA GLU A 119 -2.51 -3.45 -11.82
C GLU A 119 -1.81 -3.78 -13.15
N ARG A 120 -1.44 -5.04 -13.37
CA ARG A 120 -0.81 -5.48 -14.62
C ARG A 120 -1.69 -5.17 -15.83
N MET A 121 -2.98 -5.46 -15.74
CA MET A 121 -3.90 -5.21 -16.85
C MET A 121 -4.05 -3.71 -17.13
N LEU A 122 -4.24 -2.86 -16.12
CA LEU A 122 -4.30 -1.41 -16.34
C LEU A 122 -3.00 -0.86 -16.90
N ASN A 123 -1.84 -1.38 -16.47
CA ASN A 123 -0.54 -0.96 -16.97
C ASN A 123 -0.32 -1.35 -18.44
N GLU A 124 -0.83 -2.51 -18.85
CA GLU A 124 -0.78 -2.97 -20.25
C GLU A 124 -1.72 -2.17 -21.17
N LEU A 125 -2.91 -1.80 -20.67
CA LEU A 125 -3.93 -1.11 -21.47
C LEU A 125 -3.69 0.40 -21.55
N SER A 126 -3.25 1.01 -20.46
CA SER A 126 -3.12 2.45 -20.36
C SER A 126 -1.84 2.94 -21.04
N PRO A 127 -1.92 3.85 -22.03
CA PRO A 127 -0.73 4.39 -22.69
C PRO A 127 0.17 5.21 -21.75
N CYS A 128 -0.34 5.64 -20.59
CA CYS A 128 0.47 6.30 -19.56
C CYS A 128 1.11 5.33 -18.56
N GLY A 129 0.88 4.02 -18.68
CA GLY A 129 1.21 3.04 -17.65
C GLY A 129 0.30 3.16 -16.42
N PHE A 130 0.48 2.24 -15.48
CA PHE A 130 -0.23 2.23 -14.20
C PHE A 130 0.60 1.53 -13.12
N HIS A 131 0.83 2.23 -12.00
CA HIS A 131 1.48 1.69 -10.82
C HIS A 131 0.69 2.07 -9.57
N HIS A 132 0.45 1.11 -8.67
CA HIS A 132 -0.37 1.34 -7.48
C HIS A 132 0.19 2.46 -6.58
N TYR A 133 1.52 2.57 -6.43
CA TYR A 133 2.16 3.57 -5.58
C TYR A 133 2.00 5.00 -6.14
N GLU A 134 2.05 5.17 -7.46
CA GLU A 134 1.74 6.44 -8.12
C GLU A 134 0.26 6.77 -8.00
N GLN A 135 -0.58 5.74 -8.12
CA GLN A 135 -2.02 5.88 -7.93
C GLN A 135 -2.39 6.23 -6.49
N SER A 136 -1.68 5.71 -5.48
CA SER A 136 -1.87 6.08 -4.06
C SER A 136 -1.58 7.56 -3.84
N LEU A 137 -0.50 8.08 -4.44
CA LEU A 137 -0.20 9.50 -4.42
C LEU A 137 -1.30 10.30 -5.14
N ARG A 138 -1.76 9.83 -6.30
CA ARG A 138 -2.83 10.48 -7.07
C ARG A 138 -4.16 10.51 -6.29
N VAL A 139 -4.49 9.46 -5.55
CA VAL A 139 -5.66 9.41 -4.67
C VAL A 139 -5.64 10.55 -3.66
N VAL A 140 -4.51 10.71 -2.95
CA VAL A 140 -4.37 11.74 -1.91
C VAL A 140 -4.19 13.14 -2.47
N ASP A 141 -3.76 13.29 -3.72
CA ASP A 141 -3.53 14.61 -4.33
C ASP A 141 -4.73 15.11 -5.14
N LYS A 142 -5.47 14.22 -5.79
CA LYS A 142 -6.43 14.58 -6.85
C LYS A 142 -7.79 13.91 -6.76
N LEU A 143 -7.95 12.72 -6.14
CA LEU A 143 -9.20 11.97 -6.24
C LEU A 143 -10.11 12.11 -5.02
N GLU A 144 -9.52 12.12 -3.82
CA GLU A 144 -10.31 12.26 -2.60
C GLU A 144 -11.01 13.64 -2.53
N ARG A 145 -12.06 13.73 -1.70
CA ARG A 145 -12.86 14.95 -1.52
C ARG A 145 -13.44 15.53 -2.82
N GLY A 146 -13.82 14.67 -3.76
CA GLY A 146 -14.51 15.10 -4.98
C GLY A 146 -13.61 15.80 -5.99
N GLY A 147 -12.31 15.48 -6.02
CA GLY A 147 -11.36 16.08 -6.96
C GLY A 147 -10.31 17.01 -6.32
N GLU A 148 -10.43 17.30 -5.03
CA GLU A 148 -9.55 18.26 -4.33
C GLU A 148 -8.30 17.60 -3.72
N GLY A 149 -8.35 16.31 -3.45
CA GLY A 149 -7.34 15.60 -2.67
C GLY A 149 -7.40 15.92 -1.17
N LEU A 150 -6.54 15.25 -0.41
CA LEU A 150 -6.40 15.38 1.05
C LEU A 150 -5.43 16.50 1.47
N ASN A 151 -4.68 17.10 0.54
CA ASN A 151 -3.68 18.15 0.81
C ASN A 151 -2.66 17.74 1.88
N LEU A 152 -2.08 16.54 1.76
CA LEU A 152 -1.13 16.01 2.75
C LEU A 152 0.22 16.76 2.70
N THR A 153 1.00 16.61 3.76
CA THR A 153 2.37 17.10 3.84
C THR A 153 3.28 16.44 2.80
N HIS A 154 4.35 17.13 2.42
CA HIS A 154 5.31 16.62 1.43
C HIS A 154 5.99 15.33 1.88
N GLU A 155 6.25 15.17 3.18
CA GLU A 155 6.89 13.99 3.75
C GLU A 155 6.00 12.74 3.61
N VAL A 156 4.71 12.87 3.92
CA VAL A 156 3.75 11.77 3.77
C VAL A 156 3.60 11.38 2.29
N ARG A 157 3.52 12.37 1.40
CA ARG A 157 3.42 12.13 -0.05
C ARG A 157 4.65 11.43 -0.61
N ASP A 158 5.85 11.85 -0.21
CA ASP A 158 7.11 11.22 -0.65
C ASP A 158 7.22 9.79 -0.13
N GLY A 159 6.85 9.54 1.13
CA GLY A 159 6.80 8.19 1.71
C GLY A 159 5.81 7.27 0.98
N ILE A 160 4.60 7.75 0.69
CA ILE A 160 3.58 6.99 -0.06
C ILE A 160 4.11 6.64 -1.46
N LEU A 161 4.72 7.60 -2.17
CA LEU A 161 5.20 7.37 -3.53
C LEU A 161 6.36 6.36 -3.58
N LYS A 162 7.25 6.37 -2.59
CA LYS A 162 8.54 5.67 -2.68
C LYS A 162 8.61 4.35 -1.93
N HIS A 163 7.53 3.91 -1.29
CA HIS A 163 7.52 2.71 -0.46
C HIS A 163 7.95 1.43 -1.21
N THR A 164 7.76 1.34 -2.53
CA THR A 164 8.08 0.12 -3.32
C THR A 164 9.54 0.09 -3.80
N ASN A 165 9.94 1.04 -4.65
CA ASN A 165 11.13 0.92 -5.51
C ASN A 165 12.14 2.06 -5.35
N SER A 166 11.94 2.96 -4.40
CA SER A 166 12.80 4.14 -4.23
C SER A 166 13.12 4.39 -2.77
N VAL A 167 14.01 5.35 -2.51
CA VAL A 167 14.37 5.75 -1.15
C VAL A 167 13.60 7.01 -0.78
N ALA A 168 12.78 6.89 0.26
CA ALA A 168 12.07 8.02 0.84
C ALA A 168 13.07 9.03 1.41
N LYS A 169 12.70 10.31 1.38
CA LYS A 169 13.53 11.40 1.94
C LYS A 169 13.67 11.32 3.46
N THR A 170 12.76 10.62 4.13
CA THR A 170 12.75 10.45 5.58
C THR A 170 13.06 9.01 5.94
N TYR A 171 13.71 8.80 7.08
CA TYR A 171 13.93 7.46 7.62
C TYR A 171 12.61 6.76 7.95
N GLU A 172 11.58 7.51 8.33
CA GLU A 172 10.21 7.03 8.55
C GLU A 172 9.64 6.39 7.28
N GLY A 173 9.74 7.07 6.13
CA GLY A 173 9.26 6.52 4.86
C GLY A 173 10.04 5.28 4.43
N TYR A 174 11.34 5.25 4.72
CA TYR A 174 12.16 4.08 4.41
C TYR A 174 11.89 2.90 5.36
N ALA A 175 11.59 3.17 6.64
CA ALA A 175 11.11 2.16 7.57
C ALA A 175 9.78 1.54 7.12
N VAL A 176 8.85 2.33 6.56
CA VAL A 176 7.61 1.80 6.00
C VAL A 176 7.88 0.85 4.83
N ARG A 177 8.85 1.15 3.96
CA ARG A 177 9.26 0.22 2.89
C ARG A 177 9.66 -1.15 3.43
N PHE A 178 10.49 -1.18 4.48
CA PHE A 178 10.87 -2.46 5.09
C PHE A 178 9.69 -3.15 5.78
N ALA A 179 8.82 -2.39 6.44
CA ALA A 179 7.63 -2.93 7.06
C ALA A 179 6.67 -3.58 6.05
N ASP A 180 6.47 -2.95 4.90
CA ASP A 180 5.67 -3.48 3.79
C ASP A 180 6.26 -4.79 3.26
N VAL A 181 7.56 -4.79 2.95
CA VAL A 181 8.28 -5.98 2.49
C VAL A 181 8.19 -7.14 3.50
N ILE A 182 8.34 -6.85 4.79
CA ILE A 182 8.22 -7.86 5.87
C ILE A 182 6.79 -8.38 5.98
N ALA A 183 5.78 -7.50 5.89
CA ALA A 183 4.38 -7.90 5.96
C ALA A 183 4.00 -8.77 4.75
N TYR A 184 4.35 -8.31 3.54
CA TYR A 184 4.08 -8.97 2.28
C TYR A 184 4.57 -10.42 2.26
N ILE A 185 5.86 -10.64 2.52
CA ILE A 185 6.45 -12.00 2.45
C ILE A 185 5.79 -12.97 3.43
N ASN A 186 5.40 -12.50 4.63
CA ASN A 186 4.74 -13.35 5.62
C ASN A 186 3.28 -13.63 5.26
N HIS A 187 2.59 -12.67 4.64
CA HIS A 187 1.21 -12.87 4.18
C HIS A 187 1.15 -13.87 3.05
N ASP A 188 2.09 -13.78 2.12
CA ASP A 188 2.15 -14.70 0.98
C ASP A 188 2.45 -16.13 1.41
N ILE A 189 3.26 -16.31 2.47
CA ILE A 189 3.47 -17.62 3.10
C ILE A 189 2.17 -18.12 3.74
N ASP A 190 1.53 -17.32 4.59
CA ASP A 190 0.27 -17.67 5.25
C ASP A 190 -0.80 -18.08 4.22
N ASP A 191 -0.96 -17.30 3.16
CA ASP A 191 -1.98 -17.53 2.13
C ASP A 191 -1.64 -18.75 1.26
N SER A 192 -0.36 -18.98 0.96
CA SER A 192 0.10 -20.19 0.25
C SER A 192 -0.13 -21.45 1.07
N ILE A 193 0.08 -21.38 2.39
CA ILE A 193 -0.21 -22.49 3.31
C ILE A 193 -1.71 -22.77 3.36
N ARG A 194 -2.55 -21.73 3.47
CA ARG A 194 -4.01 -21.86 3.45
C ARG A 194 -4.52 -22.43 2.13
N ALA A 195 -3.91 -22.06 1.01
CA ALA A 195 -4.23 -22.59 -0.31
C ALA A 195 -3.72 -24.03 -0.52
N GLY A 196 -2.96 -24.59 0.43
CA GLY A 196 -2.36 -25.92 0.30
C GLY A 196 -1.25 -26.01 -0.74
N ILE A 197 -0.69 -24.86 -1.17
CA ILE A 197 0.40 -24.75 -2.14
C ILE A 197 1.74 -25.02 -1.47
N LEU A 198 1.87 -24.61 -0.20
CA LEU A 198 3.10 -24.64 0.57
C LEU A 198 2.81 -25.17 1.98
N ARG A 199 3.80 -25.77 2.63
CA ARG A 199 3.82 -25.99 4.08
C ARG A 199 5.00 -25.23 4.69
N GLU A 200 4.89 -24.87 5.97
CA GLU A 200 6.00 -24.19 6.68
C GLU A 200 7.29 -25.03 6.63
N GLU A 201 7.16 -26.36 6.67
CA GLU A 201 8.26 -27.32 6.56
C GLU A 201 8.95 -27.36 5.18
N ASP A 202 8.29 -26.86 4.13
CA ASP A 202 8.87 -26.80 2.78
C ASP A 202 9.90 -25.68 2.66
N ILE A 203 9.87 -24.69 3.57
CA ILE A 203 10.83 -23.58 3.59
C ILE A 203 12.20 -24.14 4.02
N PRO A 204 13.26 -23.99 3.20
CA PRO A 204 14.56 -24.58 3.47
C PRO A 204 15.09 -24.28 4.89
N SER A 205 15.59 -25.32 5.57
CA SER A 205 16.08 -25.22 6.95
C SER A 205 17.17 -24.17 7.14
N LYS A 206 18.01 -23.94 6.11
CA LYS A 206 19.03 -22.89 6.08
C LYS A 206 18.44 -21.47 6.20
N ILE A 207 17.21 -21.27 5.73
CA ILE A 207 16.50 -19.99 5.82
C ILE A 207 15.83 -19.87 7.18
N THR A 208 15.08 -20.91 7.59
CA THR A 208 14.33 -20.89 8.85
C THR A 208 15.23 -20.91 10.09
N SER A 209 16.45 -21.45 10.00
CA SER A 209 17.45 -21.36 11.07
C SER A 209 17.92 -19.93 11.35
N VAL A 210 17.86 -19.05 10.35
CA VAL A 210 18.22 -17.64 10.50
C VAL A 210 16.98 -16.82 10.83
N LEU A 211 15.92 -16.95 10.02
CA LEU A 211 14.76 -16.07 10.12
C LEU A 211 13.77 -16.50 11.20
N GLY A 212 13.61 -17.80 11.45
CA GLY A 212 12.58 -18.34 12.33
C GLY A 212 11.75 -19.43 11.64
N HIS A 213 11.05 -20.23 12.45
CA HIS A 213 10.25 -21.39 12.01
C HIS A 213 8.74 -21.10 11.98
N ASP A 214 8.35 -19.87 12.26
CA ASP A 214 6.97 -19.41 12.21
C ASP A 214 6.91 -17.92 11.83
N LYS A 215 5.71 -17.43 11.54
CA LYS A 215 5.47 -16.02 11.19
C LYS A 215 6.01 -15.04 12.24
N SER A 216 5.75 -15.32 13.52
CA SER A 216 6.08 -14.39 14.61
C SER A 216 7.59 -14.26 14.77
N SER A 217 8.31 -15.38 14.84
CA SER A 217 9.77 -15.43 14.91
C SER A 217 10.42 -14.76 13.70
N ARG A 218 9.88 -14.99 12.50
CA ARG A 218 10.33 -14.34 11.25
C ARG A 218 10.23 -12.82 11.29
N ILE A 219 9.07 -12.30 11.66
CA ILE A 219 8.87 -10.84 11.78
C ILE A 219 9.81 -10.28 12.84
N THR A 220 9.91 -10.93 14.01
CA THR A 220 10.82 -10.49 15.08
C THR A 220 12.26 -10.42 14.61
N THR A 221 12.78 -11.46 13.95
CA THR A 221 14.16 -11.47 13.45
C THR A 221 14.41 -10.34 12.45
N LEU A 222 13.52 -10.17 11.46
CA LEU A 222 13.67 -9.14 10.42
C LEU A 222 13.65 -7.73 11.03
N VAL A 223 12.73 -7.47 11.95
CA VAL A 223 12.62 -6.18 12.65
C VAL A 223 13.80 -5.94 13.58
N SER A 224 14.20 -6.93 14.38
CA SER A 224 15.35 -6.85 15.28
C SER A 224 16.65 -6.56 14.52
N SER A 225 16.84 -7.17 13.36
CA SER A 225 18.00 -6.94 12.50
C SER A 225 18.10 -5.48 12.01
N LEU A 226 16.98 -4.88 11.63
CA LEU A 226 16.92 -3.45 11.25
C LEU A 226 17.26 -2.54 12.44
N ILE A 227 16.73 -2.86 13.62
CA ILE A 227 16.97 -2.09 14.85
C ILE A 227 18.44 -2.21 15.30
N GLU A 228 19.03 -3.40 15.21
CA GLU A 228 20.42 -3.67 15.56
C GLU A 228 21.39 -2.89 14.67
N CYS A 229 21.15 -2.86 13.36
CA CYS A 229 21.96 -2.05 12.44
C CYS A 229 21.79 -0.55 12.67
N GLY A 230 20.61 -0.11 13.10
CA GLY A 230 20.30 1.30 13.35
C GLY A 230 20.27 2.15 12.07
N LEU A 231 20.25 3.46 12.28
CA LEU A 231 20.24 4.45 11.18
C LEU A 231 21.68 4.74 10.73
N SER A 232 22.01 4.43 9.48
CA SER A 232 23.28 4.81 8.85
C SER A 232 23.06 5.87 7.77
N GLY A 233 24.14 6.41 7.18
CA GLY A 233 24.06 7.36 6.07
C GLY A 233 23.29 8.66 6.39
N GLU A 234 22.88 9.35 5.33
CA GLU A 234 21.94 10.47 5.36
C GLU A 234 20.53 10.01 4.98
N ALA A 235 19.52 10.79 5.37
CA ALA A 235 18.15 10.51 4.97
C ALA A 235 18.01 10.63 3.44
N GLY A 236 17.42 9.64 2.79
CA GLY A 236 17.34 9.58 1.32
C GLY A 236 18.39 8.70 0.64
N ASP A 237 19.34 8.12 1.40
CA ASP A 237 20.33 7.17 0.88
C ASP A 237 19.83 5.71 1.00
N GLU A 238 20.22 4.83 0.07
CA GLU A 238 19.90 3.38 0.16
C GLU A 238 20.50 2.72 1.41
N ASP A 239 21.60 3.27 1.93
CA ASP A 239 22.24 2.82 3.16
C ASP A 239 21.60 3.38 4.43
N SER A 240 20.47 4.08 4.34
CA SER A 240 19.85 4.77 5.48
C SER A 240 19.29 3.81 6.54
N LEU A 241 18.85 2.63 6.13
CA LEU A 241 18.39 1.54 7.01
C LEU A 241 18.66 0.20 6.32
N LYS A 242 19.17 -0.79 7.07
CA LYS A 242 19.54 -2.09 6.51
C LYS A 242 19.40 -3.21 7.53
N MET A 243 19.24 -4.43 7.02
CA MET A 243 19.37 -5.64 7.82
C MET A 243 20.85 -6.01 7.98
N THR A 244 21.15 -6.82 8.99
CA THR A 244 22.45 -7.47 9.12
C THR A 244 22.70 -8.37 7.90
N PRO A 245 23.97 -8.54 7.43
CA PRO A 245 24.27 -9.27 6.20
C PRO A 245 23.73 -10.71 6.17
N GLU A 246 23.71 -11.37 7.32
CA GLU A 246 23.18 -12.74 7.47
C GLU A 246 21.65 -12.78 7.25
N VAL A 247 20.92 -11.88 7.91
CA VAL A 247 19.46 -11.78 7.80
C VAL A 247 19.04 -11.33 6.40
N GLU A 248 19.75 -10.35 5.81
CA GLU A 248 19.49 -9.90 4.45
C GLU A 248 19.67 -11.03 3.43
N THR A 249 20.73 -11.83 3.59
CA THR A 249 20.98 -12.99 2.73
C THR A 249 19.87 -14.03 2.86
N ALA A 250 19.43 -14.32 4.09
CA ALA A 250 18.34 -15.26 4.34
C ALA A 250 16.98 -14.74 3.81
N TYR A 251 16.70 -13.44 3.96
CA TYR A 251 15.52 -12.78 3.40
C TYR A 251 15.49 -12.88 1.86
N LYS A 252 16.60 -12.56 1.19
CA LYS A 252 16.73 -12.69 -0.28
C LYS A 252 16.51 -14.14 -0.73
N ALA A 253 17.05 -15.11 0.01
CA ALA A 253 16.82 -16.54 -0.26
C ALA A 253 15.36 -16.95 -0.07
N LEU A 254 14.69 -16.45 0.97
CA LEU A 254 13.26 -16.68 1.20
C LEU A 254 12.41 -16.12 0.08
N HIS A 255 12.65 -14.86 -0.30
CA HIS A 255 11.94 -14.23 -1.40
C HIS A 255 12.10 -15.01 -2.70
N ARG A 256 13.32 -15.48 -3.00
CA ARG A 256 13.58 -16.32 -4.17
C ARG A 256 12.82 -17.66 -4.11
N PHE A 257 12.82 -18.32 -2.95
CA PHE A 257 12.08 -19.55 -2.74
C PHE A 257 10.57 -19.35 -2.96
N MET A 258 9.99 -18.30 -2.38
CA MET A 258 8.58 -17.97 -2.59
C MET A 258 8.26 -17.71 -4.06
N PHE A 259 9.16 -17.04 -4.76
CA PHE A 259 8.99 -16.81 -6.18
C PHE A 259 8.93 -18.09 -7.01
N ASP A 260 9.87 -18.99 -6.77
CA ASP A 260 9.96 -20.25 -7.51
C ASP A 260 8.79 -21.20 -7.14
N SER A 261 8.35 -21.22 -5.88
CA SER A 261 7.35 -22.16 -5.35
C SER A 261 5.88 -21.72 -5.50
N VAL A 262 5.60 -20.41 -5.45
CA VAL A 262 4.22 -19.89 -5.36
C VAL A 262 3.80 -19.16 -6.64
N TYR A 263 4.54 -18.13 -7.05
CA TYR A 263 4.11 -17.27 -8.18
C TYR A 263 4.18 -17.97 -9.54
N THR A 264 4.85 -19.12 -9.64
CA THR A 264 4.88 -19.93 -10.87
C THR A 264 3.74 -20.96 -10.96
N ASN A 265 2.97 -21.16 -9.87
CA ASN A 265 1.99 -22.22 -9.78
C ASN A 265 0.78 -22.00 -10.73
N PRO A 266 0.47 -22.95 -11.63
CA PRO A 266 -0.64 -22.84 -12.58
C PRO A 266 -2.02 -22.63 -11.94
N ALA A 267 -2.25 -23.16 -10.73
CA ALA A 267 -3.54 -23.05 -10.04
C ALA A 267 -3.88 -21.59 -9.66
N CYS A 268 -2.86 -20.77 -9.41
CA CYS A 268 -3.02 -19.34 -9.11
C CYS A 268 -3.36 -18.52 -10.36
N LYS A 269 -2.95 -18.98 -11.55
CA LYS A 269 -3.05 -18.21 -12.80
C LYS A 269 -4.43 -18.26 -13.47
N SER A 270 -5.24 -19.29 -13.22
CA SER A 270 -6.51 -19.45 -13.93
C SER A 270 -7.57 -18.41 -13.54
N GLU A 271 -7.70 -18.09 -12.26
CA GLU A 271 -8.60 -17.02 -11.81
C GLU A 271 -8.02 -15.64 -12.12
N GLU A 272 -6.70 -15.49 -12.03
CA GLU A 272 -6.00 -14.23 -12.34
C GLU A 272 -6.34 -13.73 -13.74
N ARG A 273 -6.38 -14.65 -14.72
CA ARG A 273 -6.78 -14.34 -16.10
C ARG A 273 -8.20 -13.80 -16.21
N LYS A 274 -9.17 -14.35 -15.47
CA LYS A 274 -10.56 -13.87 -15.51
C LYS A 274 -10.68 -12.45 -14.94
N ALA A 275 -9.94 -12.15 -13.87
CA ALA A 275 -9.89 -10.81 -13.30
C ALA A 275 -9.25 -9.81 -14.29
N GLN A 276 -8.18 -10.22 -14.96
CA GLN A 276 -7.55 -9.43 -16.02
C GLN A 276 -8.53 -9.14 -17.17
N ASP A 277 -9.19 -10.17 -17.71
CA ASP A 277 -10.17 -10.01 -18.79
C ASP A 277 -11.31 -9.05 -18.36
N MET A 278 -11.83 -9.20 -17.14
CA MET A 278 -12.85 -8.31 -16.57
C MET A 278 -12.41 -6.84 -16.54
N ILE A 279 -11.20 -6.57 -16.05
CA ILE A 279 -10.63 -5.22 -16.03
C ILE A 279 -10.46 -4.67 -17.45
N ALA A 280 -10.05 -5.50 -18.41
CA ALA A 280 -9.93 -5.09 -19.81
C ALA A 280 -11.26 -4.70 -20.44
N TYR A 281 -12.32 -5.46 -20.20
CA TYR A 281 -13.66 -5.12 -20.67
C TYR A 281 -14.19 -3.83 -20.03
N LEU A 282 -14.01 -3.65 -18.71
CA LEU A 282 -14.41 -2.43 -18.02
C LEU A 282 -13.65 -1.21 -18.57
N TYR A 283 -12.34 -1.35 -18.75
CA TYR A 283 -11.48 -0.31 -19.32
C TYR A 283 -11.99 0.11 -20.69
N LYS A 284 -12.14 -0.85 -21.61
CA LYS A 284 -12.64 -0.59 -22.96
C LYS A 284 -14.02 0.07 -22.96
N TYR A 285 -14.92 -0.38 -22.09
CA TYR A 285 -16.26 0.20 -22.02
C TYR A 285 -16.23 1.66 -21.60
N TYR A 286 -15.48 2.02 -20.56
CA TYR A 286 -15.42 3.41 -20.09
C TYR A 286 -14.60 4.33 -21.00
N THR A 287 -13.64 3.80 -21.76
CA THR A 287 -12.98 4.59 -22.82
C THR A 287 -13.93 4.88 -23.98
N ASP A 288 -14.79 3.92 -24.35
CA ASP A 288 -15.75 4.07 -25.45
C ASP A 288 -17.01 4.85 -25.03
N HIS A 289 -17.33 4.88 -23.73
CA HIS A 289 -18.55 5.46 -23.14
C HIS A 289 -18.26 6.39 -21.95
N LEU A 290 -17.51 7.47 -22.20
CA LEU A 290 -17.14 8.45 -21.18
C LEU A 290 -18.33 9.03 -20.41
N GLU A 291 -19.48 9.18 -21.04
CA GLU A 291 -20.72 9.70 -20.44
C GLU A 291 -21.26 8.80 -19.32
N ARG A 292 -20.76 7.56 -19.22
CA ARG A 292 -21.11 6.60 -18.17
C ARG A 292 -20.23 6.73 -16.94
N LEU A 293 -19.12 7.47 -17.01
CA LEU A 293 -18.31 7.77 -15.85
C LEU A 293 -19.06 8.74 -14.92
N PRO A 294 -18.87 8.65 -13.59
CA PRO A 294 -19.38 9.67 -12.68
C PRO A 294 -18.80 11.06 -13.02
N ALA A 295 -19.57 12.12 -12.74
CA ALA A 295 -19.24 13.50 -13.14
C ALA A 295 -17.83 13.96 -12.74
N MET A 296 -17.35 13.54 -11.57
CA MET A 296 -15.98 13.82 -11.11
C MET A 296 -14.93 13.24 -12.08
N TYR A 297 -15.07 11.99 -12.51
CA TYR A 297 -14.11 11.36 -13.42
C TYR A 297 -14.23 11.89 -14.85
N MET A 298 -15.42 12.29 -15.29
CA MET A 298 -15.57 13.02 -16.56
C MET A 298 -14.80 14.34 -16.53
N ASN A 299 -14.83 15.08 -15.41
CA ASN A 299 -14.03 16.29 -15.25
C ASN A 299 -12.53 15.97 -15.24
N LEU A 300 -12.10 14.89 -14.57
CA LEU A 300 -10.71 14.43 -14.63
C LEU A 300 -10.29 14.06 -16.06
N ALA A 301 -11.17 13.43 -16.85
CA ALA A 301 -10.88 13.08 -18.24
C ALA A 301 -10.60 14.31 -19.10
N TYR A 302 -11.34 15.40 -18.86
CA TYR A 302 -11.10 16.69 -19.53
C TYR A 302 -9.73 17.30 -19.17
N HIS A 303 -9.27 17.15 -17.93
CA HIS A 303 -8.03 17.77 -17.45
C HIS A 303 -6.78 16.91 -17.65
N TYR A 304 -6.89 15.58 -17.54
CA TYR A 304 -5.76 14.65 -17.48
C TYR A 304 -5.79 13.58 -18.57
N GLY A 305 -6.85 13.54 -19.39
CA GLY A 305 -7.02 12.54 -20.44
C GLY A 305 -7.92 11.39 -20.01
N ILE A 306 -8.51 10.75 -21.03
CA ILE A 306 -9.51 9.69 -20.91
C ILE A 306 -8.93 8.48 -20.17
N ASP A 307 -7.78 7.98 -20.64
CA ASP A 307 -7.16 6.76 -20.11
C ASP A 307 -6.86 6.88 -18.62
N MET A 308 -6.32 8.02 -18.19
CA MET A 308 -6.01 8.28 -16.78
C MET A 308 -7.28 8.34 -15.93
N ALA A 309 -8.34 8.98 -16.40
CA ALA A 309 -9.61 9.05 -15.67
C ALA A 309 -10.32 7.70 -15.58
N VAL A 310 -10.20 6.85 -16.62
CA VAL A 310 -10.70 5.47 -16.61
C VAL A 310 -9.89 4.63 -15.61
N CYS A 311 -8.56 4.74 -15.61
CA CYS A 311 -7.71 4.12 -14.59
C CYS A 311 -8.09 4.56 -13.18
N ASP A 312 -8.30 5.87 -12.96
CA ASP A 312 -8.72 6.42 -11.67
C ASP A 312 -10.05 5.81 -11.19
N TYR A 313 -11.00 5.66 -12.10
CA TYR A 313 -12.31 5.12 -11.76
C TYR A 313 -12.25 3.63 -11.46
N ILE A 314 -11.59 2.84 -12.32
CA ILE A 314 -11.50 1.38 -12.17
C ILE A 314 -10.66 1.03 -10.96
N SER A 315 -9.50 1.66 -10.74
CA SER A 315 -8.67 1.39 -9.56
C SER A 315 -9.40 1.76 -8.26
N GLY A 316 -10.28 2.77 -8.31
CA GLY A 316 -11.13 3.17 -7.21
C GLY A 316 -12.26 2.19 -6.84
N MET A 317 -12.53 1.16 -7.64
CA MET A 317 -13.57 0.16 -7.35
C MET A 317 -13.14 -0.82 -6.25
N THR A 318 -14.11 -1.42 -5.54
CA THR A 318 -13.86 -2.63 -4.74
C THR A 318 -14.00 -3.86 -5.62
N ASP A 319 -13.49 -5.01 -5.17
CA ASP A 319 -13.59 -6.26 -5.95
C ASP A 319 -15.06 -6.62 -6.23
N VAL A 320 -15.91 -6.52 -5.21
CA VAL A 320 -17.35 -6.79 -5.33
C VAL A 320 -18.01 -5.81 -6.29
N PHE A 321 -17.70 -4.51 -6.20
CA PHE A 321 -18.29 -3.52 -7.08
C PHE A 321 -17.87 -3.75 -8.53
N ALA A 322 -16.59 -4.05 -8.79
CA ALA A 322 -16.10 -4.36 -10.14
C ALA A 322 -16.81 -5.58 -10.74
N VAL A 323 -17.01 -6.64 -9.95
CA VAL A 323 -17.75 -7.84 -10.39
C VAL A 323 -19.21 -7.51 -10.73
N GLU A 324 -19.91 -6.77 -9.88
CA GLU A 324 -21.32 -6.43 -10.12
C GLU A 324 -21.48 -5.48 -11.31
N THR A 325 -20.61 -4.48 -11.44
CA THR A 325 -20.57 -3.60 -12.63
C THR A 325 -20.30 -4.40 -13.90
N PHE A 326 -19.37 -5.34 -13.88
CA PHE A 326 -19.12 -6.20 -15.04
C PHE A 326 -20.35 -7.05 -15.39
N LYS A 327 -21.04 -7.63 -14.40
CA LYS A 327 -22.27 -8.40 -14.64
C LYS A 327 -23.35 -7.54 -15.27
N GLU A 328 -23.59 -6.35 -14.75
CA GLU A 328 -24.61 -5.43 -15.26
C GLU A 328 -24.34 -5.03 -16.71
N LEU A 329 -23.08 -4.78 -17.07
CA LEU A 329 -22.71 -4.27 -18.38
C LEU A 329 -22.62 -5.36 -19.47
N PHE A 330 -22.16 -6.56 -19.13
CA PHE A 330 -21.77 -7.56 -20.12
C PHE A 330 -22.54 -8.89 -20.03
N ILE A 331 -23.27 -9.15 -18.94
CA ILE A 331 -24.02 -10.39 -18.77
C ILE A 331 -25.51 -10.12 -19.01
N PRO A 332 -26.13 -10.72 -20.06
CA PRO A 332 -27.55 -10.52 -20.34
C PRO A 332 -28.43 -10.98 -19.19
N ALA A 333 -29.40 -10.16 -18.79
CA ALA A 333 -30.43 -10.58 -17.86
C ALA A 333 -31.40 -11.58 -18.51
N ALA A 334 -31.73 -12.67 -17.82
CA ALA A 334 -32.76 -13.59 -18.28
C ALA A 334 -34.13 -12.89 -18.26
N TRP A 335 -34.83 -12.89 -19.40
CA TRP A 335 -36.16 -12.31 -19.50
C TRP A 335 -37.16 -13.22 -18.79
N MET A 336 -37.56 -12.88 -17.57
CA MET A 336 -38.73 -13.48 -16.94
C MET A 336 -39.98 -12.76 -17.44
N ILE A 337 -40.40 -13.06 -18.68
CA ILE A 337 -41.77 -12.78 -19.11
C ILE A 337 -42.65 -13.80 -18.38
N LYS A 338 -43.41 -13.35 -17.39
CA LYS A 338 -44.52 -14.13 -16.81
C LYS A 338 -45.80 -13.90 -17.59
#